data_AF-A0AAQ2UGW8-F1
#
_entry.id   AF-A0AAQ2UGW8-F1
#
_cell.length_a   1.000
_cell.length_b   1.000
_cell.length_c   1.000
_cell.angle_alpha   90.00
_cell.angle_beta   90.00
_cell.angle_gamma   90.00
#
_symmetry.space_group_name_H-M   'P 1'
#
loop_
_entity.id
_entity.type
_entity.pdbx_description
1 polymer ?
#
loop_
_entity_poly.entity_id
_entity_poly.type
_entity_poly.pdbx_seq_one_letter_code
_entity_poly.pdbx_strand_id
1 'polypeptide(L)'
;MLLEEFDMDEYIKMERRDSYADGHEDGLAMGLAEGLAEGKRLEQLHIIHNMFQENIPAQSCAKLLNKDTAFIDKVYSLCQAHPDWSDEDLYNSLKEN
;
A
#
# COMPACT_ATOMS: atom_id res chain seq x y z
N MET A 1 -2.09 -58.18 3.17
CA MET A 1 -2.80 -56.89 3.06
C MET A 1 -2.45 -56.13 4.33
N LEU A 2 -1.54 -55.16 4.24
CA LEU A 2 -1.15 -54.33 5.39
C LEU A 2 -2.31 -53.36 5.64
N LEU A 3 -2.97 -53.50 6.79
CA LEU A 3 -3.94 -52.53 7.27
C LEU A 3 -3.10 -51.36 7.79
N GLU A 4 -3.01 -50.26 7.04
CA GLU A 4 -2.46 -49.01 7.57
C GLU A 4 -3.40 -48.56 8.69
N GLU A 5 -2.94 -48.64 9.94
CA GLU A 5 -3.68 -48.17 11.10
C GLU A 5 -3.88 -46.66 10.96
N PHE A 6 -5.12 -46.25 10.72
CA PHE A 6 -5.50 -44.83 10.62
C PHE A 6 -5.37 -44.18 12.00
N ASP A 7 -4.24 -43.50 12.25
CA ASP A 7 -4.00 -42.74 13.47
C ASP A 7 -4.71 -41.38 13.39
N MET A 8 -5.89 -41.33 14.04
CA MET A 8 -6.70 -40.12 14.19
C MET A 8 -5.93 -38.94 14.81
N ASP A 9 -4.93 -39.19 15.66
CA ASP A 9 -4.15 -38.13 16.30
C ASP A 9 -3.15 -37.49 15.32
N GLU A 10 -2.63 -38.25 14.35
CA GLU A 10 -1.82 -37.73 13.24
C GLU A 10 -2.68 -36.85 12.30
N TYR A 11 -3.90 -37.26 11.98
CA TYR A 11 -4.81 -36.50 11.12
C TYR A 11 -5.19 -35.14 11.72
N ILE A 12 -5.52 -35.09 13.03
CA ILE A 12 -5.84 -33.85 13.75
C ILE A 12 -4.63 -32.92 13.84
N LYS A 13 -3.41 -33.46 13.96
CA LYS A 13 -2.18 -32.65 13.96
C LYS A 13 -1.88 -32.08 12.57
N MET A 14 -2.17 -32.82 11.50
CA MET A 14 -2.04 -32.33 10.13
C MET A 14 -3.04 -31.21 9.84
N GLU A 15 -4.33 -31.37 10.13
CA GLU A 15 -5.33 -30.30 9.91
C GLU A 15 -4.99 -29.01 10.66
N ARG A 16 -4.50 -29.10 11.90
CA ARG A 16 -4.07 -27.92 12.67
C ARG A 16 -2.83 -27.27 12.08
N ARG A 17 -1.88 -28.05 11.55
CA ARG A 17 -0.68 -27.52 10.91
C ARG A 17 -1.01 -26.79 9.62
N ASP A 18 -1.91 -27.36 8.81
CA ASP A 18 -2.35 -26.75 7.55
C ASP A 18 -3.16 -25.47 7.82
N SER A 19 -4.05 -25.47 8.82
CA SER A 19 -4.82 -24.28 9.22
C SER A 19 -3.94 -23.13 9.74
N TYR A 20 -2.87 -23.43 10.47
CA TYR A 20 -1.91 -22.42 10.95
C TYR A 20 -1.01 -21.89 9.83
N ALA A 21 -0.66 -22.72 8.85
CA ALA A 21 0.12 -22.31 7.68
C ALA A 21 -0.73 -21.39 6.78
N ASP A 22 -1.99 -21.75 6.54
CA ASP A 22 -2.93 -20.99 5.70
C ASP A 22 -3.21 -19.59 6.28
N GLY A 23 -3.54 -19.50 7.58
CA GLY A 23 -3.74 -18.20 8.25
C GLY A 23 -2.47 -17.34 8.36
N HIS A 24 -1.28 -17.95 8.37
CA HIS A 24 -0.01 -17.21 8.37
C HIS A 24 0.34 -16.68 6.98
N GLU A 25 0.10 -17.47 5.95
CA GLU A 25 0.33 -17.10 4.55
C GLU A 25 -0.66 -16.00 4.11
N ASP A 26 -1.93 -16.11 4.50
CA ASP A 26 -2.94 -15.07 4.28
C ASP A 26 -2.60 -13.77 5.02
N GLY A 27 -2.17 -13.86 6.28
CA GLY A 27 -1.73 -12.70 7.06
C GLY A 27 -0.51 -12.00 6.45
N LEU A 28 0.45 -12.79 5.97
CA LEU A 28 1.65 -12.27 5.30
C LEU A 28 1.29 -11.63 3.95
N ALA A 29 0.43 -12.25 3.16
CA ALA A 29 -0.01 -11.75 1.86
C ALA A 29 -0.79 -10.43 1.99
N MET A 30 -1.69 -10.34 2.98
CA MET A 30 -2.42 -9.09 3.27
C MET A 30 -1.47 -7.96 3.69
N GLY A 31 -0.54 -8.23 4.62
CA GLY A 31 0.44 -7.24 5.05
C GLY A 31 1.38 -6.77 3.93
N LEU A 32 1.80 -7.68 3.04
CA LEU A 32 2.63 -7.35 1.89
C LEU A 32 1.88 -6.50 0.86
N ALA A 33 0.60 -6.82 0.61
CA ALA A 33 -0.26 -6.08 -0.32
C ALA A 33 -0.55 -4.66 0.16
N GLU A 34 -0.85 -4.49 1.46
CA GLU A 34 -1.04 -3.17 2.07
C GLU A 34 0.24 -2.33 2.01
N GLY A 35 1.40 -2.91 2.39
CA GLY A 35 2.69 -2.22 2.33
C GLY A 35 3.09 -1.81 0.90
N LEU A 36 2.82 -2.66 -0.10
CA LEU A 36 3.08 -2.33 -1.50
C LEU A 36 2.19 -1.21 -2.02
N ALA A 37 0.92 -1.19 -1.60
CA ALA A 37 -0.03 -0.12 -1.96
C ALA A 37 0.35 1.22 -1.32
N GLU A 38 0.81 1.19 -0.06
CA GLU A 38 1.31 2.36 0.67
C GLU A 38 2.59 2.92 0.02
N GLY A 39 3.55 2.06 -0.32
CA GLY A 39 4.77 2.46 -1.03
C GLY A 39 4.51 3.09 -2.39
N LYS A 40 3.59 2.52 -3.19
CA LYS A 40 3.19 3.12 -4.49
C LYS A 40 2.51 4.48 -4.35
N ARG A 41 1.78 4.73 -3.26
CA ARG A 41 1.18 6.04 -2.99
C ARG A 41 2.23 7.08 -2.61
N LEU A 42 3.19 6.71 -1.76
CA LEU A 42 4.31 7.58 -1.37
C LEU A 42 5.16 7.97 -2.58
N GLU A 43 5.52 7.02 -3.44
CA GLU A 43 6.27 7.31 -4.67
C GLU A 43 5.52 8.28 -5.58
N GLN A 44 4.20 8.09 -5.74
CA GLN A 44 3.38 9.00 -6.54
C GLN A 44 3.34 10.41 -5.96
N LEU A 45 3.21 10.52 -4.64
CA LEU A 45 3.23 11.79 -3.95
C LEU A 45 4.58 12.50 -4.15
N HIS A 46 5.68 11.78 -3.98
CA HIS A 46 7.04 12.29 -4.20
C HIS A 46 7.20 12.84 -5.62
N ILE A 47 6.72 12.11 -6.65
CA ILE A 47 6.77 12.59 -8.03
C ILE A 47 5.96 13.88 -8.20
N ILE A 48 4.75 13.95 -7.65
CA ILE A 48 3.88 15.14 -7.75
C ILE A 48 4.52 16.33 -7.03
N HIS A 49 5.08 16.12 -5.84
CA HIS A 49 5.77 17.17 -5.08
C HIS A 49 6.99 17.68 -5.84
N ASN A 50 7.81 16.79 -6.41
CA ASN A 50 8.94 17.19 -7.24
C ASN A 50 8.48 17.99 -8.48
N MET A 51 7.42 17.55 -9.16
CA MET A 51 6.86 18.30 -10.30
C MET A 51 6.35 19.69 -9.90
N PHE A 52 5.80 19.85 -8.69
CA PHE A 52 5.42 21.15 -8.14
C PHE A 52 6.64 22.05 -7.94
N GLN A 53 7.74 21.53 -7.38
CA GLN A 53 9.00 22.27 -7.21
C GLN A 53 9.60 22.72 -8.57
N GLU A 54 9.46 21.89 -9.60
CA GLU A 54 9.83 22.20 -10.99
C GLU A 54 8.85 23.16 -11.70
N ASN A 55 7.88 23.75 -10.99
CA ASN A 55 6.85 24.66 -11.50
C ASN A 55 5.96 24.05 -12.60
N ILE A 56 5.77 22.74 -12.60
CA ILE A 56 4.87 22.06 -13.54
C ILE A 56 3.43 22.26 -13.05
N PRO A 57 2.47 22.64 -13.91
CA PRO A 57 1.06 22.77 -13.51
C PRO A 57 0.41 21.42 -13.18
N ALA A 58 -0.49 21.39 -12.19
CA ALA A 58 -1.26 20.21 -11.79
C ALA A 58 -1.94 19.50 -12.96
N GLN A 59 -2.48 20.27 -13.90
CA GLN A 59 -3.16 19.73 -15.09
C GLN A 59 -2.21 19.00 -16.05
N SER A 60 -0.95 19.43 -16.14
CA SER A 60 0.09 18.73 -16.88
C SER A 60 0.54 17.47 -16.14
N CYS A 61 0.70 17.54 -14.82
CA CYS A 61 0.99 16.37 -13.98
C CYS A 61 -0.08 15.29 -14.09
N ALA A 62 -1.36 15.67 -14.07
CA ALA A 62 -2.48 14.74 -14.23
C ALA A 62 -2.43 13.98 -15.54
N LYS A 63 -2.10 14.68 -16.64
CA LYS A 63 -1.90 14.07 -17.96
C LYS A 63 -0.69 13.15 -17.99
N LEU A 64 0.45 13.57 -17.43
CA LEU A 64 1.69 12.79 -17.41
C LEU A 64 1.58 11.53 -16.56
N LEU A 65 0.90 11.63 -15.42
CA LEU A 65 0.71 10.50 -14.49
C LEU A 65 -0.52 9.66 -14.82
N ASN A 66 -1.35 10.08 -15.78
CA ASN A 66 -2.66 9.50 -16.10
C ASN A 66 -3.50 9.27 -14.83
N LYS A 67 -3.57 10.32 -13.99
CA LYS A 67 -4.19 10.29 -12.66
C LYS A 67 -5.37 11.25 -12.55
N ASP A 68 -6.17 10.99 -11.54
CA ASP A 68 -7.26 11.87 -11.13
C ASP A 68 -6.72 13.26 -10.77
N THR A 69 -7.32 14.29 -11.38
CA THR A 69 -6.96 15.69 -11.15
C THR A 69 -7.23 16.11 -9.71
N ALA A 70 -8.26 15.58 -9.04
CA ALA A 70 -8.61 15.93 -7.67
C ALA A 70 -7.52 15.53 -6.67
N PHE A 71 -6.85 14.38 -6.89
CA PHE A 71 -5.74 13.97 -6.03
C PHE A 71 -4.55 14.93 -6.18
N ILE A 72 -4.19 15.27 -7.43
CA ILE A 72 -3.08 16.17 -7.71
C ILE A 72 -3.38 17.58 -7.21
N ASP A 73 -4.59 18.09 -7.42
CA ASP A 73 -5.02 19.41 -6.94
C ASP A 73 -4.97 19.48 -5.40
N LYS A 74 -5.31 18.39 -4.71
CA LYS A 74 -5.21 18.31 -3.24
C LYS A 74 -3.75 18.35 -2.78
N VAL A 75 -2.86 17.60 -3.42
CA VAL A 75 -1.40 17.66 -3.13
C VAL A 75 -0.86 19.07 -3.38
N TYR A 76 -1.20 19.68 -4.53
CA TYR A 76 -0.75 21.03 -4.88
C TYR A 76 -1.23 22.07 -3.86
N SER A 77 -2.48 21.94 -3.39
CA SER A 77 -3.04 22.82 -2.37
C SER A 77 -2.27 22.70 -1.05
N LEU A 78 -1.88 21.47 -0.67
CA LEU A 78 -1.06 21.23 0.52
C LEU A 78 0.36 21.81 0.36
N CYS A 79 1.00 21.60 -0.79
CA CYS A 79 2.33 22.18 -1.06
C CYS A 79 2.31 23.71 -1.05
N GLN A 80 1.23 24.35 -1.50
CA GLN A 80 1.06 25.81 -1.44
C GLN A 80 0.80 26.31 -0.02
N ALA A 81 -0.02 25.57 0.75
CA ALA A 81 -0.33 25.93 2.14
C ALA A 81 0.86 25.72 3.08
N HIS A 82 1.69 24.70 2.79
CA HIS A 82 2.83 24.30 3.61
C HIS A 82 4.06 24.02 2.73
N PRO A 83 4.78 25.07 2.29
CA PRO A 83 5.98 24.92 1.46
C PRO A 83 7.13 24.19 2.16
N ASP A 84 7.11 24.15 3.49
CA ASP A 84 8.17 23.60 4.33
C ASP A 84 7.95 22.11 4.66
N TRP A 85 6.83 21.53 4.22
CA TRP A 85 6.47 20.15 4.53
C TRP A 85 7.23 19.14 3.68
N SER A 86 7.64 18.04 4.33
CA SER A 86 8.24 16.91 3.65
C SER A 86 7.17 16.04 2.97
N ASP A 87 7.60 15.12 2.10
CA ASP A 87 6.70 14.14 1.48
C ASP A 87 5.95 13.30 2.54
N GLU A 88 6.58 13.06 3.68
CA GLU A 88 6.03 12.27 4.78
C GLU A 88 4.92 13.05 5.51
N ASP A 89 5.12 14.36 5.74
CA ASP A 89 4.10 15.24 6.32
C ASP A 89 2.87 15.37 5.40
N LEU A 90 3.13 15.55 4.09
CA LEU A 90 2.08 15.60 3.06
C LEU A 90 1.31 14.28 2.98
N TYR A 91 2.02 13.14 3.05
CA TYR A 91 1.42 11.82 3.04
C TYR A 91 0.52 11.59 4.25
N ASN A 92 1.00 11.93 5.45
CA ASN A 92 0.24 11.81 6.70
C ASN A 92 -1.04 12.64 6.64
N SER A 93 -0.96 13.89 6.15
CA SER A 93 -2.14 14.75 5.97
C SER A 93 -3.19 14.18 5.00
N LEU A 94 -2.74 13.46 3.96
CA LEU A 94 -3.62 12.80 3.00
C LEU A 94 -4.20 11.47 3.51
N LYS A 95 -3.53 10.81 4.46
CA LYS A 95 -3.99 9.58 5.10
C LYS A 95 -5.07 9.85 6.15
N GLU A 96 -5.04 11.01 6.79
CA GLU A 96 -5.98 11.40 7.86
C GLU A 96 -7.35 11.91 7.35
N ASN A 97 -7.57 12.07 6.03
CA ASN A 97 -8.84 12.51 5.42
C ASN A 97 -9.47 11.43 4.52
#